data_AF-A0A849GBG2-F1
#
_entry.id   AF-A0A849GBG2-F1
#
_cell.length_a   1.000
_cell.length_b   1.000
_cell.length_c   1.000
_cell.angle_alpha   90.00
_cell.angle_beta   90.00
_cell.angle_gamma   90.00
#
_symmetry.space_group_name_H-M   'P 1'
#
loop_
_entity.id
_entity.type
_entity.pdbx_description
1 polymer ?
#
loop_
_entity_poly.entity_id
_entity_poly.type
_entity_poly.pdbx_seq_one_letter_code
_entity_poly.pdbx_strand_id
1 'polypeptide(L)'
;MKLSRKRQKEATRQKLLDAAGAELASGRSFDTLSLREVAKLAGIAPTSFYRHFHDMEELGLALIDEHGAGLLTLMHRVREQASEGRSLIRASVETLFDYIFSNQGVSRMILQESMARESAFHKAAEKLFVTLS
;
A
#
# COMPACT_ATOMS: atom_id res chain seq x y z
N MET A 1 -2.07 10.07 27.75
CA MET A 1 -1.28 8.82 27.88
C MET A 1 -0.17 8.83 26.83
N LYS A 2 1.12 8.87 27.21
CA LYS A 2 2.23 8.89 26.22
C LYS A 2 2.35 7.51 25.56
N LEU A 3 2.36 7.45 24.22
CA LEU A 3 2.61 6.22 23.48
C LEU A 3 3.99 5.67 23.83
N SER A 4 4.11 4.34 23.94
CA SER A 4 5.43 3.68 24.05
C SER A 4 6.30 4.08 22.86
N ARG A 5 7.61 4.22 23.06
CA ARG A 5 8.58 4.57 21.99
C ARG A 5 8.40 3.70 20.73
N LYS A 6 8.11 2.40 20.89
CA LYS A 6 7.82 1.49 19.77
C LYS A 6 6.54 1.90 19.01
N ARG A 7 5.45 2.20 19.72
CA ARG A 7 4.19 2.66 19.11
C ARG A 7 4.34 4.01 18.44
N GLN A 8 5.17 4.90 18.98
CA GLN A 8 5.45 6.18 18.35
C GLN A 8 6.25 6.02 17.06
N LYS A 9 7.25 5.12 17.05
CA LYS A 9 8.00 4.76 15.83
C LYS A 9 7.04 4.23 14.75
N GLU A 10 6.13 3.34 15.12
CA GLU A 10 5.16 2.78 14.18
C GLU A 10 4.19 3.84 13.66
N ALA A 11 3.65 4.69 14.55
CA ALA A 11 2.76 5.77 14.16
C ALA A 11 3.43 6.76 13.19
N THR A 12 4.72 7.05 13.35
CA THR A 12 5.45 7.88 12.40
C THR A 12 5.71 7.16 11.08
N ARG A 13 5.98 5.85 11.10
CA ARG A 13 6.10 5.04 9.88
C ARG A 13 4.79 5.10 9.09
N GLN A 14 3.65 4.92 9.76
CA GLN A 14 2.33 4.98 9.12
C GLN A 14 2.07 6.36 8.50
N LYS A 15 2.40 7.46 9.19
CA LYS A 15 2.23 8.81 8.62
C LYS A 15 2.98 9.04 7.31
N LEU A 16 4.14 8.40 7.14
CA LEU A 16 4.90 8.49 5.89
C LEU A 16 4.19 7.73 4.76
N LEU A 17 3.65 6.55 5.05
CA LEU A 17 2.87 5.75 4.12
C LEU A 17 1.57 6.49 3.74
N ASP A 18 0.83 7.00 4.73
CA ASP A 18 -0.40 7.77 4.52
C ASP A 18 -0.15 9.01 3.65
N ALA A 19 0.95 9.74 3.91
CA ALA A 19 1.32 10.92 3.14
C ALA A 19 1.61 10.59 1.67
N ALA A 20 2.40 9.55 1.41
CA ALA A 20 2.69 9.12 0.04
C ALA A 20 1.43 8.55 -0.65
N GLY A 21 0.65 7.74 0.06
CA GLY A 21 -0.61 7.18 -0.44
C GLY A 21 -1.62 8.25 -0.84
N ALA A 22 -1.74 9.33 -0.06
CA ALA A 22 -2.60 10.47 -0.38
C ALA A 22 -2.19 11.18 -1.68
N GLU A 23 -0.88 11.36 -1.91
CA GLU A 23 -0.38 11.96 -3.15
C GLU A 23 -0.63 11.04 -4.37
N LEU A 24 -0.52 9.73 -4.19
CA LEU A 24 -0.88 8.78 -5.27
C LEU A 24 -2.38 8.85 -5.58
N ALA A 25 -3.22 8.95 -4.55
CA ALA A 25 -4.67 9.09 -4.69
C ALA A 25 -5.07 10.38 -5.39
N SER A 26 -4.27 11.46 -5.28
CA SER A 26 -4.51 12.72 -6.00
C SER A 26 -4.18 12.65 -7.51
N GLY A 27 -3.64 11.52 -7.98
CA GLY A 27 -3.32 11.31 -9.40
C GLY A 27 -1.83 11.41 -9.73
N ARG A 28 -0.96 11.76 -8.76
CA ARG A 28 0.48 11.83 -9.00
C ARG A 28 1.09 10.43 -9.17
N SER A 29 2.18 10.39 -9.92
CA SER A 29 3.04 9.21 -10.06
C SER A 29 4.07 9.17 -8.93
N PHE A 30 4.41 7.96 -8.46
CA PHE A 30 5.30 7.77 -7.31
C PHE A 30 6.72 8.30 -7.53
N ASP A 31 7.25 8.13 -8.75
CA ASP A 31 8.54 8.63 -9.21
C ASP A 31 8.69 10.16 -9.13
N THR A 32 7.57 10.89 -9.16
CA THR A 32 7.55 12.36 -8.99
C THR A 32 7.60 12.82 -7.54
N LEU A 33 7.48 11.90 -6.57
CA LEU A 33 7.50 12.24 -5.14
C LEU A 33 8.94 12.28 -4.62
N SER A 34 9.28 13.36 -3.92
CA SER A 34 10.55 13.43 -3.20
C SER A 34 10.39 13.09 -1.72
N LEU A 35 11.45 12.53 -1.13
CA LEU A 35 11.56 12.27 0.30
C LEU A 35 11.22 13.51 1.15
N ARG A 36 11.71 14.68 0.75
CA ARG A 36 11.51 15.93 1.50
C ARG A 36 10.04 16.34 1.50
N GLU A 37 9.33 16.15 0.39
CA GLU A 37 7.89 16.41 0.30
C GLU A 37 7.11 15.45 1.18
N VAL A 38 7.35 14.14 1.07
CA VAL A 38 6.67 13.12 1.89
C VAL A 38 6.90 13.37 3.38
N ALA A 39 8.13 13.65 3.80
CA ALA A 39 8.44 13.98 5.20
C ALA A 39 7.70 15.22 5.68
N LYS A 40 7.61 16.26 4.84
CA LYS A 40 6.86 17.49 5.14
C LYS A 40 5.37 17.20 5.31
N LEU A 41 4.77 16.43 4.40
CA LEU A 41 3.36 16.04 4.45
C LEU A 41 3.06 15.18 5.69
N ALA A 42 3.97 14.29 6.06
CA ALA A 42 3.88 13.48 7.29
C ALA A 42 4.12 14.29 8.58
N GLY A 43 4.50 15.57 8.47
CA GLY A 43 4.76 16.45 9.61
C GLY A 43 6.04 16.13 10.39
N ILE A 44 7.07 15.60 9.72
CA ILE A 44 8.38 15.29 10.32
C ILE A 44 9.52 16.01 9.61
N ALA A 45 10.66 16.15 10.30
CA ALA A 45 11.88 16.65 9.66
C ALA A 45 12.37 15.66 8.57
N PRO A 46 12.88 16.13 7.42
CA PRO A 46 13.36 15.24 6.35
C PRO A 46 14.41 14.23 6.81
N THR A 47 15.30 14.60 7.71
CA THR A 47 16.33 13.69 8.27
C THR A 47 15.74 12.56 9.12
N SER A 48 14.53 12.74 9.66
CA SER A 48 13.84 11.69 10.43
C SER A 48 13.28 10.59 9.55
N PHE A 49 13.11 10.81 8.24
CA PHE A 49 12.67 9.79 7.28
C PHE A 49 13.56 8.53 7.35
N TYR A 50 14.88 8.73 7.40
CA TYR A 50 15.89 7.66 7.45
C TYR A 50 15.83 6.76 8.69
N ARG A 51 15.01 7.10 9.68
CA ARG A 51 14.73 6.22 10.83
C ARG A 51 13.68 5.15 10.53
N HIS A 52 12.96 5.29 9.41
CA HIS A 52 11.83 4.46 9.00
C HIS A 52 12.06 3.79 7.65
N PHE A 53 12.71 4.48 6.71
CA PHE A 53 13.01 3.98 5.37
C PHE A 53 14.37 4.49 4.90
N HIS A 54 15.14 3.65 4.23
CA HIS A 54 16.46 3.93 3.67
C HIS A 54 16.37 4.90 2.48
N ASP A 55 15.32 4.79 1.67
CA ASP A 55 15.05 5.63 0.51
C ASP A 55 13.56 5.63 0.14
N MET A 56 13.22 6.26 -1.00
CA MET A 56 11.85 6.27 -1.54
C MET A 56 11.44 4.89 -2.08
N GLU A 57 12.37 4.06 -2.54
CA GLU A 57 12.05 2.74 -3.06
C GLU A 57 11.51 1.83 -1.94
N GLU A 58 12.18 1.82 -0.77
CA GLU A 58 11.71 1.06 0.39
C GLU A 58 10.33 1.54 0.88
N LEU A 59 10.06 2.85 0.83
CA LEU A 59 8.73 3.40 1.14
C LEU A 59 7.68 2.86 0.15
N GLY A 60 7.99 2.84 -1.13
CA GLY A 60 7.10 2.31 -2.17
C GLY A 60 6.82 0.82 -1.98
N LEU A 61 7.84 0.02 -1.65
CA LEU A 61 7.69 -1.41 -1.40
C LEU A 61 6.78 -1.66 -0.19
N ALA A 62 6.94 -0.87 0.88
CA ALA A 62 6.07 -0.95 2.04
C ALA A 62 4.61 -0.57 1.74
N LEU A 63 4.37 0.41 0.85
CA LEU A 63 3.01 0.72 0.38
C LEU A 63 2.37 -0.46 -0.36
N ILE A 64 3.13 -1.15 -1.21
CA ILE A 64 2.64 -2.33 -1.93
C ILE A 64 2.32 -3.47 -0.95
N ASP A 65 3.22 -3.72 0.02
CA ASP A 65 3.01 -4.74 1.04
C ASP A 65 1.76 -4.47 1.88
N GLU A 66 1.55 -3.22 2.33
CA GLU A 66 0.37 -2.83 3.13
C GLU A 66 -0.93 -2.96 2.31
N HIS A 67 -0.88 -2.53 1.04
CA HIS A 67 -2.01 -2.67 0.12
C HIS A 67 -2.37 -4.14 -0.15
N GLY A 68 -1.36 -5.00 -0.38
CA GLY A 68 -1.56 -6.44 -0.53
C GLY A 68 -2.15 -7.10 0.70
N ALA A 69 -1.63 -6.78 1.88
CA ALA A 69 -2.14 -7.29 3.15
C ALA A 69 -3.60 -6.87 3.40
N GLY A 70 -3.96 -5.64 3.02
CA GLY A 70 -5.33 -5.14 3.07
C GLY A 70 -6.28 -5.93 2.17
N LEU A 71 -5.89 -6.16 0.91
CA LEU A 71 -6.66 -6.96 -0.03
C LEU A 71 -6.84 -8.40 0.46
N LEU A 72 -5.77 -9.06 0.91
CA LEU A 72 -5.81 -10.42 1.47
C LEU A 72 -6.78 -10.50 2.65
N THR A 73 -6.72 -9.54 3.57
CA THR A 73 -7.63 -9.48 4.72
C THR A 73 -9.10 -9.40 4.27
N LEU A 74 -9.41 -8.60 3.24
CA LEU A 74 -10.76 -8.51 2.69
C LEU A 74 -11.19 -9.82 2.01
N MET A 75 -10.32 -10.43 1.21
CA MET A 75 -10.60 -11.72 0.56
C MET A 75 -10.85 -12.85 1.56
N HIS A 76 -10.11 -12.88 2.67
CA HIS A 76 -10.36 -13.81 3.76
C HIS A 76 -11.76 -13.64 4.37
N ARG A 77 -12.18 -12.40 4.64
CA ARG A 77 -13.54 -12.12 5.16
C ARG A 77 -14.63 -12.55 4.19
N VAL A 78 -14.45 -12.29 2.89
CA VAL A 78 -15.40 -12.73 1.86
C VAL A 78 -15.56 -14.25 1.87
N ARG A 79 -14.46 -14.99 2.01
CA ARG A 79 -14.48 -16.45 2.09
C ARG A 79 -15.22 -16.96 3.32
N GLU A 80 -15.02 -16.33 4.48
CA GLU A 80 -15.72 -16.67 5.73
C GLU A 80 -17.23 -16.41 5.64
N GLN A 81 -17.66 -15.40 4.88
CA GLN A 81 -19.08 -15.03 4.74
C GLN A 81 -19.79 -15.79 3.61
N ALA A 82 -19.06 -16.28 2.61
CA ALA A 82 -19.63 -16.96 1.45
C ALA A 82 -20.19 -18.36 1.76
N SER A 83 -19.90 -18.93 2.93
CA SER A 83 -20.53 -20.18 3.41
C SER A 83 -22.06 -20.11 3.53
N GLU A 84 -22.64 -18.91 3.43
CA GLU A 84 -24.08 -18.65 3.58
C GLU A 84 -24.85 -18.54 2.24
N GLY A 85 -24.31 -19.09 1.13
CA GLY A 85 -25.09 -19.30 -0.10
C GLY A 85 -24.98 -18.20 -1.18
N ARG A 86 -24.04 -17.25 -1.03
CA ARG A 86 -23.64 -16.34 -2.12
C ARG A 86 -22.58 -17.00 -3.01
N SER A 87 -22.56 -16.66 -4.30
CA SER A 87 -21.47 -17.08 -5.20
C SER A 87 -20.16 -16.45 -4.71
N LEU A 88 -19.27 -17.27 -4.16
CA LEU A 88 -17.95 -16.87 -3.67
C LEU A 88 -17.18 -16.10 -4.74
N ILE A 89 -17.21 -16.60 -6.00
CA ILE A 89 -16.53 -15.96 -7.13
C ILE A 89 -17.05 -14.53 -7.34
N ARG A 90 -18.37 -14.35 -7.36
CA ARG A 90 -18.99 -13.03 -7.56
C ARG A 90 -18.59 -12.07 -6.45
N ALA A 91 -18.72 -12.50 -5.20
CA ALA A 91 -18.39 -11.67 -4.04
C ALA A 91 -16.90 -11.29 -4.00
N SER A 92 -16.00 -12.20 -4.38
CA SER A 92 -14.56 -11.94 -4.48
C SER A 92 -14.25 -10.92 -5.58
N VAL A 93 -14.86 -11.05 -6.76
CA VAL A 93 -14.65 -10.12 -7.88
C VAL A 93 -15.18 -8.72 -7.54
N GLU A 94 -16.39 -8.61 -6.98
CA GLU A 94 -16.97 -7.33 -6.53
C GLU A 94 -16.06 -6.66 -5.48
N THR A 95 -15.64 -7.41 -4.47
CA THR A 95 -14.75 -6.89 -3.41
C THR A 95 -13.38 -6.45 -3.96
N LEU A 96 -12.83 -7.18 -4.93
CA LEU A 96 -11.57 -6.80 -5.58
C LEU A 96 -11.69 -5.47 -6.32
N PHE A 97 -12.74 -5.30 -7.12
CA PHE A 97 -12.97 -4.04 -7.84
C PHE A 97 -13.19 -2.89 -6.87
N ASP A 98 -14.04 -3.07 -5.85
CA ASP A 98 -14.27 -2.05 -4.83
C ASP A 98 -12.97 -1.63 -4.13
N TYR A 99 -12.10 -2.61 -3.84
CA TYR A 99 -10.79 -2.34 -3.24
C TYR A 99 -9.88 -1.56 -4.17
N ILE A 100 -9.78 -1.95 -5.44
CA ILE A 100 -8.97 -1.25 -6.46
C ILE A 100 -9.46 0.20 -6.64
N PHE A 101 -10.77 0.42 -6.76
CA PHE A 101 -11.33 1.76 -6.96
C PHE A 101 -11.19 2.64 -5.73
N SER A 102 -11.35 2.08 -4.52
CA SER A 102 -11.17 2.82 -3.27
C SER A 102 -9.71 3.17 -2.98
N ASN A 103 -8.76 2.46 -3.60
CA ASN A 103 -7.32 2.62 -3.41
C ASN A 103 -6.60 2.87 -4.74
N GLN A 104 -7.23 3.66 -5.63
CA GLN A 104 -6.81 3.82 -7.02
C GLN A 104 -5.35 4.28 -7.17
N GLY A 105 -4.84 5.12 -6.27
CA GLY A 105 -3.47 5.62 -6.32
C GLY A 105 -2.42 4.51 -6.27
N VAL A 106 -2.46 3.69 -5.21
CA VAL A 106 -1.53 2.57 -5.03
C VAL A 106 -1.81 1.45 -6.04
N SER A 107 -3.08 1.18 -6.35
CA SER A 107 -3.47 0.18 -7.36
C SER A 107 -2.91 0.54 -8.74
N ARG A 108 -2.99 1.81 -9.14
CA ARG A 108 -2.43 2.31 -10.40
C ARG A 108 -0.91 2.15 -10.42
N MET A 109 -0.23 2.50 -9.33
CA MET A 109 1.22 2.33 -9.19
C MET A 109 1.62 0.87 -9.42
N ILE A 110 0.97 -0.08 -8.73
CA ILE A 110 1.23 -1.52 -8.87
C ILE A 110 1.01 -1.98 -10.31
N LEU A 111 -0.09 -1.57 -10.94
CA LEU A 111 -0.39 -1.96 -12.32
C LEU A 111 0.64 -1.41 -13.31
N GLN A 112 1.03 -0.14 -13.18
CA GLN A 112 2.05 0.48 -14.04
C GLN A 112 3.41 -0.22 -13.91
N GLU A 113 3.82 -0.52 -12.68
CA GLU A 113 5.08 -1.20 -12.41
C GLU A 113 5.06 -2.68 -12.83
N SER A 114 3.95 -3.38 -12.64
CA SER A 114 3.82 -4.79 -13.07
C SER A 114 3.94 -4.96 -14.59
N MET A 115 3.67 -3.91 -15.37
CA MET A 115 3.87 -3.92 -16.82
C MET A 115 5.33 -3.63 -17.23
N ALA A 116 6.14 -3.05 -16.34
CA ALA A 116 7.57 -2.83 -16.54
C ALA A 116 8.35 -4.11 -16.16
N ARG A 117 8.83 -4.87 -17.15
CA ARG A 117 9.41 -6.21 -16.98
C ARG A 117 10.65 -6.33 -16.06
N GLU A 118 11.21 -5.24 -15.53
CA GLU A 118 12.49 -5.25 -14.81
C GLU A 118 12.53 -4.42 -13.50
N SER A 119 11.39 -3.98 -12.93
CA SER A 119 11.41 -3.21 -11.67
C SER A 119 11.34 -4.08 -10.41
N ALA A 120 11.91 -3.60 -9.29
CA ALA A 120 11.73 -4.25 -7.99
C ALA A 120 10.25 -4.33 -7.58
N PHE A 121 9.48 -3.31 -7.98
CA PHE A 121 8.03 -3.26 -7.81
C PHE A 121 7.29 -4.31 -8.65
N HIS A 122 7.74 -4.63 -9.87
CA HIS A 122 7.22 -5.73 -10.67
C HIS A 122 7.33 -7.06 -9.92
N LYS A 123 8.50 -7.36 -9.34
CA LYS A 123 8.71 -8.59 -8.56
C LYS A 123 7.84 -8.64 -7.30
N ALA A 124 7.64 -7.50 -6.63
CA ALA A 124 6.75 -7.40 -5.48
C ALA A 124 5.27 -7.63 -5.88
N ALA A 125 4.84 -7.04 -6.99
CA ALA A 125 3.50 -7.24 -7.55
C ALA A 125 3.29 -8.70 -7.98
N GLU A 126 4.24 -9.31 -8.67
CA GLU A 126 4.20 -10.73 -9.06
C GLU A 126 4.04 -11.64 -7.84
N LYS A 127 4.83 -11.41 -6.78
CA LYS A 127 4.71 -12.15 -5.52
C LYS A 127 3.33 -11.97 -4.88
N LEU A 128 2.77 -10.76 -4.91
CA LEU A 128 1.43 -10.45 -4.40
C LEU A 128 0.36 -11.21 -5.19
N PHE A 129 0.44 -11.25 -6.53
CA PHE A 129 -0.46 -12.03 -7.37
C PHE A 129 -0.37 -13.53 -7.11
N VAL A 130 0.84 -14.07 -6.92
CA VAL A 130 1.04 -15.49 -6.56
C VAL A 130 0.45 -15.80 -5.18
N THR A 131 0.57 -14.89 -4.21
CA THR A 131 0.04 -15.10 -2.84
C THR A 131 -1.49 -15.09 -2.80
N LEU A 132 -2.13 -14.49 -3.79
CA LEU A 132 -3.59 -14.44 -3.95
C LEU A 132 -4.17 -15.67 -4.68
N SER A 133 -3.32 -16.53 -5.27
CA SER A 133 -3.70 -17.72 -6.05
C SER A 133 -3.86 -18.96 -5.16
#